data_AF-A3SNB0-F1
#
_entry.id   AF-A3SNB0-F1
#
_cell.length_a   1.000
_cell.length_b   1.000
_cell.length_c   1.000
_cell.angle_alpha   90.00
_cell.angle_beta   90.00
_cell.angle_gamma   90.00
#
_symmetry.space_group_name_H-M   'P 1'
#
loop_
_entity.id
_entity.type
_entity.pdbx_description
1 polymer ?
#
loop_
_entity_poly.entity_id
_entity_poly.type
_entity_poly.pdbx_seq_one_letter_code
_entity_poly.pdbx_strand_id
1 'polypeptide(L)'
;MTTARATRLTRNDWLMAGREALATTGPAALRAEALARQIGTTKGSFYWHFRDLPQFQQALIAGWEETALQALLEAETRPTPAAALLHLAQGINAGRLMEGAMRAWALSYPPAAEATGRVDAARLGRITAHLHAIGVTNPDMAHVLRAAMQGLAALDTPERADSAISSLVDLILALR
;
A
#
# COMPACT_ATOMS: atom_id res chain seq x y z
N MET A 1 8.32 -39.70 20.78
CA MET A 1 8.35 -38.57 19.82
C MET A 1 7.13 -37.70 20.09
N THR A 2 7.30 -36.59 20.79
CA THR A 2 6.20 -35.68 21.15
C THR A 2 5.92 -34.78 19.95
N THR A 3 4.80 -35.03 19.26
CA THR A 3 4.29 -34.16 18.20
C THR A 3 4.01 -32.78 18.79
N ALA A 4 4.80 -31.78 18.41
CA ALA A 4 4.52 -30.39 18.72
C ALA A 4 3.10 -30.06 18.24
N ARG A 5 2.25 -29.59 19.16
CA ARG A 5 0.88 -29.16 18.84
C ARG A 5 0.97 -28.02 17.83
N ALA A 6 0.47 -28.24 16.61
CA ALA A 6 0.44 -27.20 15.58
C ALA A 6 -0.19 -25.94 16.16
N THR A 7 0.58 -24.85 16.17
CA THR A 7 0.13 -23.55 16.67
C THR A 7 -1.14 -23.17 15.92
N ARG A 8 -2.21 -22.86 16.64
CA ARG A 8 -3.50 -22.53 16.03
C ARG A 8 -3.32 -21.26 15.21
N LEU A 9 -3.68 -21.30 13.93
CA LEU A 9 -3.64 -20.13 13.06
C LEU A 9 -4.44 -18.98 13.66
N THR A 10 -3.95 -17.78 13.46
CA THR A 10 -4.54 -16.52 13.90
C THR A 10 -5.22 -15.82 12.74
N ARG A 11 -6.06 -14.82 13.07
CA ARG A 11 -6.65 -13.94 12.05
C ARG A 11 -5.57 -13.23 11.21
N ASN A 12 -4.42 -12.90 11.80
CA ASN A 12 -3.34 -12.22 11.08
C ASN A 12 -2.64 -13.13 10.08
N ASP A 13 -2.49 -14.42 10.37
CA ASP A 13 -1.87 -15.37 9.43
C ASP A 13 -2.66 -15.45 8.11
N TRP A 14 -3.99 -15.45 8.21
CA TRP A 14 -4.87 -15.38 7.05
C TRP A 14 -4.77 -14.06 6.28
N LEU A 15 -4.66 -12.93 6.99
CA LEU A 15 -4.48 -11.63 6.35
C LEU A 15 -3.11 -11.53 5.66
N MET A 16 -2.06 -12.09 6.25
CA MET A 16 -0.73 -12.17 5.62
C MET A 16 -0.77 -12.99 4.33
N ALA A 17 -1.36 -14.18 4.38
CA ALA A 17 -1.53 -15.02 3.20
C ALA A 17 -2.36 -14.33 2.11
N GLY A 18 -3.43 -13.64 2.51
CA GLY A 18 -4.26 -12.84 1.61
C GLY A 18 -3.50 -11.69 0.96
N ARG A 19 -2.66 -10.99 1.72
CA ARG A 19 -1.83 -9.90 1.19
C ARG A 19 -0.84 -10.43 0.14
N GLU A 20 -0.16 -11.53 0.45
CA GLU A 20 0.75 -12.19 -0.48
C GLU A 20 0.04 -12.67 -1.74
N ALA A 21 -1.11 -13.34 -1.59
CA ALA A 21 -1.92 -13.84 -2.70
C ALA A 21 -2.41 -12.70 -3.61
N LEU A 22 -2.89 -11.59 -3.01
CA LEU A 22 -3.32 -10.41 -3.75
C LEU A 22 -2.17 -9.78 -4.51
N ALA A 23 -1.02 -9.57 -3.86
CA ALA A 23 0.15 -8.93 -4.46
C ALA A 23 0.76 -9.74 -5.62
N THR A 24 0.68 -11.08 -5.55
CA THR A 24 1.31 -11.98 -6.54
C THR A 24 0.38 -12.41 -7.66
N THR A 25 -0.88 -12.72 -7.33
CA THR A 25 -1.83 -13.39 -8.24
C THR A 25 -3.09 -12.55 -8.48
N GLY A 26 -3.31 -11.51 -7.68
CA GLY A 26 -4.49 -10.66 -7.77
C GLY A 26 -5.71 -11.22 -7.04
N PRO A 27 -6.86 -10.53 -7.16
CA PRO A 27 -8.04 -10.79 -6.33
C PRO A 27 -8.67 -12.17 -6.55
N ALA A 28 -8.41 -12.83 -7.68
CA ALA A 28 -8.87 -14.19 -7.93
C ALA A 28 -8.27 -15.22 -6.96
N ALA A 29 -7.11 -14.95 -6.37
CA ALA A 29 -6.50 -15.83 -5.38
C ALA A 29 -7.11 -15.68 -3.97
N LEU A 30 -7.94 -14.65 -3.74
CA LEU A 30 -8.62 -14.42 -2.48
C LEU A 30 -9.85 -15.33 -2.36
N ARG A 31 -9.62 -16.65 -2.30
CA ARG A 31 -10.66 -17.66 -2.04
C ARG A 31 -10.24 -18.49 -0.84
N ALA A 32 -11.19 -18.77 0.07
CA ALA A 32 -10.90 -19.47 1.32
C ALA A 32 -10.18 -20.82 1.11
N GLU A 33 -10.55 -21.59 0.09
CA GLU A 33 -9.89 -22.87 -0.25
C GLU A 33 -8.48 -22.68 -0.81
N ALA A 34 -8.27 -21.67 -1.66
CA ALA A 34 -6.95 -21.38 -2.23
C ALA A 34 -5.97 -20.95 -1.12
N LEU A 35 -6.40 -20.04 -0.26
CA LEU A 35 -5.62 -19.56 0.89
C LEU A 35 -5.37 -20.68 1.90
N ALA A 36 -6.36 -21.53 2.17
CA ALA A 36 -6.19 -22.67 3.07
C ALA A 36 -5.08 -23.61 2.59
N ARG A 37 -5.05 -23.91 1.28
CA ARG A 37 -3.97 -24.70 0.68
C ARG A 37 -2.61 -24.00 0.79
N GLN A 38 -2.55 -22.68 0.56
CA GLN A 38 -1.32 -21.90 0.66
C GLN A 38 -0.69 -21.99 2.06
N ILE A 39 -1.49 -21.92 3.13
CA ILE A 39 -0.99 -21.96 4.52
C ILE A 39 -1.11 -23.34 5.19
N GLY A 40 -1.34 -24.40 4.43
CA GLY A 40 -1.34 -25.78 4.93
C GLY A 40 -2.47 -26.13 5.90
N THR A 41 -3.67 -25.56 5.71
CA THR A 41 -4.83 -25.76 6.59
C THR A 41 -6.11 -26.09 5.82
N THR A 42 -7.24 -26.20 6.52
CA THR A 42 -8.55 -26.48 5.92
C THR A 42 -9.38 -25.20 5.75
N LYS A 43 -10.30 -25.22 4.77
CA LYS A 43 -11.31 -24.17 4.58
C LYS A 43 -12.13 -23.94 5.86
N GLY A 44 -12.39 -24.99 6.65
CA GLY A 44 -13.11 -24.88 7.92
C GLY A 44 -12.39 -23.97 8.93
N SER A 45 -11.04 -23.99 8.95
CA SER A 45 -10.25 -23.11 9.82
C SER A 45 -10.43 -21.63 9.48
N PHE A 46 -10.67 -21.28 8.21
CA PHE A 46 -10.91 -19.90 7.79
C PHE A 46 -12.14 -19.31 8.47
N TYR A 47 -13.23 -20.08 8.52
CA TYR A 47 -14.52 -19.60 9.02
C TYR A 47 -14.57 -19.38 10.54
N TRP A 48 -13.56 -19.86 11.28
CA TRP A 48 -13.36 -19.47 12.68
C TRP A 48 -12.87 -18.04 12.85
N HIS A 49 -12.27 -17.44 11.81
CA HIS A 49 -11.70 -16.09 11.84
C HIS A 49 -12.52 -15.08 11.03
N PHE A 50 -13.17 -15.52 9.96
CA PHE A 50 -13.98 -14.67 9.08
C PHE A 50 -15.31 -15.34 8.77
N ARG A 51 -16.42 -14.61 8.93
CA ARG A 51 -17.77 -15.14 8.67
C ARG A 51 -17.95 -15.54 7.19
N ASP A 52 -17.35 -14.78 6.29
CA ASP A 52 -17.47 -14.94 4.85
C ASP A 52 -16.28 -14.29 4.14
N LEU A 53 -16.21 -14.50 2.83
CA LEU A 53 -15.14 -13.97 2.00
C LEU A 53 -15.16 -12.43 1.88
N PRO A 54 -16.33 -11.78 1.72
CA PRO A 54 -16.40 -10.32 1.75
C PRO A 54 -15.83 -9.68 3.03
N GLN A 55 -16.11 -10.24 4.22
CA GLN A 55 -15.55 -9.72 5.47
C GLN A 55 -14.01 -9.80 5.49
N PHE A 56 -13.46 -10.89 4.97
CA PHE A 56 -12.01 -11.04 4.82
C PHE A 56 -11.41 -10.04 3.84
N GLN A 57 -12.05 -9.85 2.68
CA GLN A 57 -11.63 -8.87 1.67
C GLN A 57 -11.67 -7.45 2.24
N GLN A 58 -12.72 -7.08 2.97
CA GLN A 58 -12.79 -5.79 3.66
C GLN A 58 -11.66 -5.62 4.68
N ALA A 59 -11.33 -6.67 5.44
CA ALA A 59 -10.23 -6.62 6.40
C ALA A 59 -8.85 -6.46 5.72
N LEU A 60 -8.66 -7.07 4.55
CA LEU A 60 -7.45 -6.86 3.74
C LEU A 60 -7.33 -5.41 3.26
N ILE A 61 -8.42 -4.87 2.71
CA ILE A 61 -8.48 -3.49 2.21
C ILE A 61 -8.22 -2.51 3.34
N ALA A 62 -8.88 -2.69 4.49
CA ALA A 62 -8.69 -1.84 5.67
C ALA A 62 -7.25 -1.88 6.18
N GLY A 63 -6.61 -3.06 6.23
CA GLY A 63 -5.22 -3.17 6.66
C GLY A 63 -4.23 -2.52 5.69
N TRP A 64 -4.50 -2.57 4.38
CA TRP A 64 -3.71 -1.82 3.40
C TRP A 64 -3.89 -0.31 3.57
N GLU A 65 -5.13 0.16 3.70
CA GLU A 65 -5.44 1.58 3.90
C GLU A 65 -4.77 2.12 5.18
N GLU A 66 -4.87 1.38 6.30
CA GLU A 66 -4.20 1.72 7.55
C GLU A 66 -2.69 1.84 7.38
N THR A 67 -2.05 0.87 6.71
CA THR A 67 -0.61 0.90 6.44
C THR A 67 -0.23 2.12 5.58
N ALA A 68 -1.03 2.41 4.54
CA ALA A 68 -0.78 3.53 3.65
C ALA A 68 -0.91 4.90 4.35
N LEU A 69 -1.88 5.03 5.26
CA LEU A 69 -2.08 6.23 6.07
C LEU A 69 -1.04 6.37 7.18
N GLN A 70 -0.62 5.27 7.79
CA GLN A 70 0.43 5.26 8.80
C GLN A 70 1.77 5.76 8.22
N ALA A 71 2.11 5.38 6.98
CA ALA A 71 3.28 5.89 6.28
C ALA A 71 3.27 7.43 6.13
N LEU A 72 2.09 8.06 6.05
CA LEU A 72 1.98 9.53 6.06
C LEU A 72 2.36 10.11 7.42
N LEU A 73 1.92 9.48 8.50
CA LEU A 73 2.26 9.90 9.87
C LEU A 73 3.75 9.71 10.16
N GLU A 74 4.34 8.63 9.66
CA GLU A 74 5.77 8.39 9.77
C GLU A 74 6.59 9.47 9.06
N ALA A 75 6.13 9.97 7.91
CA ALA A 75 6.78 11.08 7.22
C ALA A 75 6.78 12.39 8.03
N GLU A 76 5.77 12.64 8.86
CA GLU A 76 5.73 13.81 9.75
C GLU A 76 6.82 13.79 10.82
N THR A 77 7.43 12.64 11.09
CA THR A 77 8.55 12.54 12.03
C THR A 77 9.85 13.10 11.45
N ARG A 78 9.89 13.44 10.15
CA ARG A 78 11.07 14.00 9.49
C ARG A 78 11.27 15.47 9.93
N PRO A 79 12.54 15.93 10.04
CA PRO A 79 12.85 17.24 10.62
C PRO A 79 12.44 18.43 9.73
N THR A 80 12.21 18.21 8.44
CA THR A 80 11.81 19.26 7.49
C THR A 80 10.74 18.77 6.53
N PRO A 81 9.89 19.64 5.97
CA PRO A 81 8.91 19.25 4.97
C PRO A 81 9.55 18.66 3.70
N ALA A 82 10.74 19.13 3.32
CA ALA A 82 11.51 18.56 2.21
C ALA A 82 11.95 17.12 2.51
N ALA A 83 12.42 16.85 3.73
CA ALA A 83 12.76 15.49 4.15
C ALA A 83 11.52 14.58 4.24
N ALA A 84 10.38 15.13 4.66
CA ALA A 84 9.10 14.41 4.65
C ALA A 84 8.67 14.02 3.22
N LEU A 85 8.76 14.95 2.26
CA LEU A 85 8.49 14.67 0.84
C LEU A 85 9.39 13.58 0.27
N LEU A 86 10.69 13.65 0.54
CA LEU A 86 11.64 12.63 0.08
C LEU A 86 11.33 11.25 0.69
N HIS A 87 10.99 11.22 1.98
CA HIS A 87 10.60 9.98 2.65
C HIS A 87 9.32 9.38 2.07
N LEU A 88 8.29 10.20 1.82
CA LEU A 88 7.06 9.77 1.16
C LEU A 88 7.33 9.23 -0.25
N ALA A 89 8.19 9.91 -1.01
CA ALA A 89 8.60 9.50 -2.35
C ALA A 89 9.23 8.11 -2.37
N GLN A 90 10.11 7.82 -1.42
CA GLN A 90 10.80 6.54 -1.30
C GLN A 90 9.92 5.43 -0.70
N GLY A 91 9.06 5.76 0.25
CA GLY A 91 8.21 4.80 0.96
C GLY A 91 7.20 4.06 0.07
N ILE A 92 6.76 4.67 -1.04
CA ILE A 92 5.83 4.03 -1.98
C ILE A 92 6.45 2.79 -2.65
N ASN A 93 7.77 2.75 -2.84
CA ASN A 93 8.44 1.63 -3.48
C ASN A 93 8.39 0.34 -2.61
N ALA A 94 8.49 0.48 -1.29
CA ALA A 94 8.43 -0.66 -0.35
C ALA A 94 7.07 -1.37 -0.38
N GLY A 95 5.99 -0.66 -0.69
CA GLY A 95 4.62 -1.19 -0.79
C GLY A 95 4.15 -1.48 -2.22
N ARG A 96 5.01 -1.34 -3.24
CA ARG A 96 4.61 -1.24 -4.65
C ARG A 96 3.76 -2.40 -5.18
N LEU A 97 4.04 -3.63 -4.77
CA LEU A 97 3.30 -4.81 -5.24
C LEU A 97 1.85 -4.78 -4.74
N MET A 98 1.69 -4.44 -3.47
CA MET A 98 0.36 -4.32 -2.87
C MET A 98 -0.39 -3.11 -3.44
N GLU A 99 0.30 -1.97 -3.60
CA GLU A 99 -0.26 -0.77 -4.22
C GLU A 99 -0.77 -1.06 -5.64
N GLY A 100 0.06 -1.73 -6.46
CA GLY A 100 -0.31 -2.14 -7.81
C GLY A 100 -1.50 -3.11 -7.82
N ALA A 101 -1.50 -4.11 -6.94
CA ALA A 101 -2.60 -5.07 -6.83
C ALA A 101 -3.92 -4.42 -6.37
N MET A 102 -3.87 -3.49 -5.42
CA MET A 102 -5.02 -2.73 -4.96
C MET A 102 -5.61 -1.86 -6.07
N ARG A 103 -4.76 -1.21 -6.87
CA ARG A 103 -5.19 -0.42 -8.02
C ARG A 103 -5.79 -1.27 -9.13
N ALA A 104 -5.21 -2.44 -9.42
CA ALA A 104 -5.79 -3.39 -10.36
C ALA A 104 -7.16 -3.90 -9.88
N TRP A 105 -7.28 -4.18 -8.58
CA TRP A 105 -8.53 -4.65 -7.99
C TRP A 105 -9.62 -3.56 -8.01
N ALA A 106 -9.25 -2.31 -7.77
CA ALA A 106 -10.15 -1.15 -7.82
C ALA A 106 -10.87 -0.99 -9.17
N LEU A 107 -10.32 -1.49 -10.29
CA LEU A 107 -10.98 -1.44 -11.60
C LEU A 107 -12.28 -2.24 -11.66
N SER A 108 -12.48 -3.21 -10.77
CA SER A 108 -13.63 -4.12 -10.80
C SER A 108 -14.32 -4.32 -9.46
N TYR A 109 -13.78 -3.75 -8.37
CA TYR A 109 -14.30 -3.95 -7.02
C TYR A 109 -14.48 -2.62 -6.28
N PRO A 110 -15.73 -2.13 -6.10
CA PRO A 110 -16.01 -0.81 -5.53
C PRO A 110 -15.36 -0.56 -4.17
N PRO A 111 -15.35 -1.49 -3.20
CA PRO A 111 -14.69 -1.24 -1.90
C PRO A 111 -13.18 -0.98 -2.02
N ALA A 112 -12.49 -1.63 -2.97
CA ALA A 112 -11.08 -1.36 -3.22
C ALA A 112 -10.87 0.00 -3.90
N ALA A 113 -11.78 0.39 -4.79
CA ALA A 113 -11.76 1.71 -5.44
C ALA A 113 -11.96 2.84 -4.43
N GLU A 114 -12.92 2.70 -3.52
CA GLU A 114 -13.17 3.68 -2.46
C GLU A 114 -11.97 3.85 -1.53
N ALA A 115 -11.37 2.74 -1.07
CA ALA A 115 -10.17 2.80 -0.24
C ALA A 115 -8.98 3.43 -0.98
N THR A 116 -8.80 3.08 -2.26
CA THR A 116 -7.76 3.67 -3.11
C THR A 116 -7.96 5.18 -3.25
N GLY A 117 -9.20 5.62 -3.46
CA GLY A 117 -9.56 7.03 -3.53
C GLY A 117 -9.25 7.79 -2.23
N ARG A 118 -9.55 7.20 -1.06
CA ARG A 118 -9.24 7.79 0.25
C ARG A 118 -7.72 7.92 0.47
N VAL A 119 -6.96 6.87 0.17
CA VAL A 119 -5.49 6.89 0.27
C VAL A 119 -4.88 7.92 -0.67
N ASP A 120 -5.35 8.00 -1.91
CA ASP A 120 -4.85 8.97 -2.89
C ASP A 120 -5.18 10.42 -2.49
N ALA A 121 -6.38 10.68 -1.98
CA ALA A 121 -6.75 11.99 -1.45
C ALA A 121 -5.88 12.40 -0.26
N ALA A 122 -5.63 11.48 0.69
CA ALA A 122 -4.78 11.72 1.85
C ALA A 122 -3.33 12.00 1.44
N ARG A 123 -2.75 11.20 0.53
CA ARG A 123 -1.40 11.39 0.00
C ARG A 123 -1.26 12.72 -0.74
N LEU A 124 -2.20 13.04 -1.63
CA LEU A 124 -2.19 14.30 -2.38
C LEU A 124 -2.29 15.51 -1.45
N GLY A 125 -3.21 15.48 -0.49
CA GLY A 125 -3.33 16.54 0.51
C GLY A 125 -2.05 16.75 1.30
N ARG A 126 -1.37 15.65 1.67
CA ARG A 126 -0.11 15.71 2.41
C ARG A 126 1.05 16.27 1.58
N ILE A 127 1.21 15.77 0.35
CA ILE A 127 2.22 16.27 -0.60
C ILE A 127 2.02 17.77 -0.83
N THR A 128 0.77 18.20 -1.05
CA THR A 128 0.41 19.61 -1.24
C THR A 128 0.83 20.45 -0.05
N ALA A 129 0.54 20.01 1.18
CA ALA A 129 0.90 20.73 2.39
C ALA A 129 2.42 20.91 2.54
N HIS A 130 3.21 19.86 2.27
CA HIS A 130 4.67 19.97 2.35
C HIS A 130 5.27 20.84 1.25
N LEU A 131 4.77 20.75 0.01
CA LEU A 131 5.20 21.61 -1.10
C LEU A 131 4.91 23.09 -0.81
N HIS A 132 3.72 23.38 -0.27
CA HIS A 132 3.38 24.74 0.14
C HIS A 132 4.29 25.26 1.26
N ALA A 133 4.62 24.42 2.25
CA ALA A 133 5.50 24.78 3.37
C ALA A 133 6.93 25.15 2.96
N ILE A 134 7.37 24.77 1.75
CA ILE A 134 8.70 25.05 1.21
C ILE A 134 8.68 26.08 0.07
N GLY A 135 7.53 26.74 -0.15
CA GLY A 135 7.37 27.81 -1.13
C GLY A 135 6.89 27.36 -2.51
N VAL A 136 6.66 26.07 -2.74
CA VAL A 136 6.13 25.55 -4.01
C VAL A 136 4.60 25.60 -3.97
N THR A 137 4.02 26.66 -4.53
CA THR A 137 2.58 26.96 -4.45
C THR A 137 1.78 26.54 -5.68
N ASN A 138 2.43 26.14 -6.78
CA ASN A 138 1.73 25.65 -7.96
C ASN A 138 1.03 24.30 -7.62
N PRO A 139 -0.33 24.24 -7.65
CA PRO A 139 -1.07 23.03 -7.28
C PRO A 139 -0.77 21.84 -8.21
N ASP A 140 -0.36 22.08 -9.45
CA ASP A 140 -0.03 21.01 -10.39
C ASP A 140 1.20 20.22 -9.95
N MET A 141 2.11 20.81 -9.15
CA MET A 141 3.31 20.11 -8.69
C MET A 141 2.99 18.94 -7.76
N ALA A 142 1.94 19.06 -6.96
CA ALA A 142 1.49 17.95 -6.13
C ALA A 142 0.97 16.79 -6.98
N HIS A 143 0.23 17.08 -8.06
CA HIS A 143 -0.26 16.09 -9.01
C HIS A 143 0.87 15.45 -9.81
N VAL A 144 1.82 16.25 -10.31
CA VAL A 144 3.00 15.77 -11.04
C VAL A 144 3.82 14.83 -10.17
N LEU A 145 4.16 15.25 -8.95
CA LEU A 145 4.93 14.42 -8.02
C LEU A 145 4.18 13.13 -7.69
N ARG A 146 2.88 13.22 -7.39
CA ARG A 146 2.05 12.05 -7.07
C ARG A 146 1.98 11.06 -8.23
N ALA A 147 1.78 11.55 -9.45
CA ALA A 147 1.72 10.73 -10.66
C ALA A 147 3.08 10.08 -10.95
N ALA A 148 4.18 10.81 -10.80
CA ALA A 148 5.53 10.27 -10.95
C ALA A 148 5.81 9.15 -9.94
N MET A 149 5.49 9.35 -8.65
CA MET A 149 5.65 8.31 -7.63
C MET A 149 4.87 7.03 -7.99
N GLN A 150 3.64 7.18 -8.49
CA GLN A 150 2.82 6.04 -8.91
C GLN A 150 3.40 5.33 -10.14
N GLY A 151 3.78 6.09 -11.17
CA GLY A 151 4.33 5.53 -12.40
C GLY A 151 5.66 4.82 -12.18
N LEU A 152 6.55 5.41 -11.38
CA LEU A 152 7.84 4.82 -11.03
C LEU A 152 7.70 3.53 -10.21
N ALA A 153 6.72 3.46 -9.31
CA ALA A 153 6.44 2.24 -8.54
C ALA A 153 5.98 1.06 -9.41
N ALA A 154 5.43 1.33 -10.61
CA ALA A 154 5.03 0.30 -11.57
C ALA A 154 6.20 -0.22 -12.43
N LEU A 155 7.38 0.40 -12.35
CA LEU A 155 8.56 -0.03 -13.10
C LEU A 155 9.25 -1.21 -12.41
N ASP A 156 9.76 -2.14 -13.21
CA ASP A 156 10.50 -3.32 -12.73
C ASP A 156 11.98 -3.01 -12.36
N THR A 157 12.25 -1.76 -11.95
CA THR A 157 13.59 -1.29 -11.57
C THR A 157 13.51 -0.42 -10.31
N PRO A 158 13.39 -1.03 -9.11
CA PRO A 158 13.13 -0.30 -7.86
C PRO A 158 14.22 0.73 -7.52
N GLU A 159 15.48 0.37 -7.67
CA GLU A 159 16.62 1.26 -7.37
C GLU A 159 16.63 2.50 -8.27
N ARG A 160 16.32 2.30 -9.57
CA ARG A 160 16.20 3.41 -10.52
C ARG A 160 14.98 4.27 -10.24
N ALA A 161 13.88 3.67 -9.79
CA ALA A 161 12.68 4.40 -9.38
C ALA A 161 12.97 5.31 -8.18
N ASP A 162 13.67 4.81 -7.15
CA ASP A 162 14.04 5.58 -5.96
C ASP A 162 15.00 6.72 -6.29
N SER A 163 15.99 6.47 -7.15
CA SER A 163 16.90 7.51 -7.64
C SER A 163 16.15 8.57 -8.46
N ALA A 164 15.31 8.16 -9.41
CA ALA A 164 14.56 9.07 -10.28
C ALA A 164 13.58 9.94 -9.50
N ILE A 165 12.87 9.39 -8.50
CA ILE A 165 11.95 10.17 -7.69
C ILE A 165 12.70 11.17 -6.80
N SER A 166 13.85 10.78 -6.26
CA SER A 166 14.71 11.69 -5.48
C SER A 166 15.17 12.86 -6.34
N SER A 167 15.64 12.61 -7.56
CA SER A 167 16.02 13.67 -8.51
C SER A 167 14.85 14.59 -8.88
N LEU A 168 13.64 14.06 -9.01
CA LEU A 168 12.45 14.89 -9.26
C LEU A 168 12.14 15.79 -8.06
N VAL A 169 12.21 15.27 -6.84
CA VAL A 169 12.04 16.07 -5.61
C VAL A 169 13.10 17.17 -5.55
N ASP A 170 14.38 16.83 -5.77
CA ASP A 170 15.47 17.82 -5.78
C ASP A 170 15.26 18.92 -6.84
N LEU A 171 14.77 18.55 -8.03
CA LEU A 171 14.42 19.52 -9.07
C LEU A 171 13.30 20.46 -8.62
N ILE A 172 12.23 19.92 -8.03
CA ILE A 172 11.12 20.72 -7.50
C ILE A 172 11.61 21.68 -6.40
N LEU A 173 12.50 21.21 -5.53
CA LEU A 173 13.11 22.02 -4.47
C LEU A 173 14.00 23.14 -5.02
N ALA A 174 14.59 22.94 -6.20
CA ALA A 174 15.42 23.95 -6.87
C ALA A 174 14.60 25.04 -7.58
N LEU A 175 13.28 24.84 -7.78
CA LEU A 175 12.38 25.81 -8.43
C LEU A 175 11.81 26.87 -7.47
N ARG A 176 12.16 26.81 -6.18
CA ARG A 176 11.70 27.75 -5.15
C ARG A 176 12.38 29.11 -5.23
#